data_AF-A0A8J4D1V8-F1
#
_entry.id   AF-A0A8J4D1V8-F1
#
_cell.length_a   1.000
_cell.length_b   1.000
_cell.length_c   1.000
_cell.angle_alpha   90.00
_cell.angle_beta   90.00
_cell.angle_gamma   90.00
#
_symmetry.space_group_name_H-M   'P 1'
#
loop_
_entity.id
_entity.type
_entity.pdbx_description
1 polymer ?
#
loop_
_entity_poly.entity_id
_entity_poly.type
_entity_poly.pdbx_seq_one_letter_code
_entity_poly.pdbx_strand_id
1 'polypeptide(L)'
;MYGQSYPGAPTATSTPVHPLLMGARIKITRSFIIGGGKGAEGGNGGASSDAEAEGPPAVTAAGDAAVAAPRPHASWRRGRGALRGSPLARSFAEKPLLDLGVGINLDVDQQQIQPVARIKIKDLVSIKAAPLGLLKISRSIPLGPVALKVRYELPLAHARHFWEPPARLMVRLDNAVGSGVHLTPGGLELDEQVLRFGSAVSLRASGAVLFPRQLPLEEGEPPLRLQLHRLSLRSIW
;
A
#
# COMPACT_ATOMS: atom_id res chain seq x y z
N MET A 1 7.81 -34.59 -58.95
CA MET A 1 6.96 -34.68 -57.74
C MET A 1 7.87 -34.80 -56.54
N TYR A 2 8.08 -33.72 -55.78
CA TYR A 2 8.83 -33.74 -54.52
C TYR A 2 7.91 -33.23 -53.41
N GLY A 3 7.56 -34.12 -52.48
CA GLY A 3 6.76 -33.80 -51.31
C GLY A 3 7.64 -33.23 -50.20
N GLN A 4 7.38 -31.99 -49.80
CA GLN A 4 7.95 -31.39 -48.59
C GLN A 4 7.09 -31.77 -47.39
N SER A 5 7.65 -32.59 -46.51
CA SER A 5 7.13 -32.90 -45.19
C SER A 5 7.42 -31.75 -44.23
N TYR A 6 6.38 -31.11 -43.69
CA TYR A 6 6.51 -30.10 -42.64
C TYR A 6 6.82 -30.77 -41.29
N PRO A 7 7.80 -30.26 -40.51
CA PRO A 7 8.06 -30.74 -39.16
C PRO A 7 6.93 -30.32 -38.21
N GLY A 8 6.49 -31.29 -37.40
CA GLY A 8 5.35 -31.17 -36.48
C GLY A 8 5.52 -30.09 -35.41
N ALA A 9 4.39 -29.49 -35.04
CA ALA A 9 4.29 -28.42 -34.05
C ALA A 9 4.74 -28.89 -32.65
N PRO A 10 5.48 -28.07 -31.89
CA PRO A 10 5.86 -28.38 -30.53
C PRO A 10 4.63 -28.37 -29.60
N THR A 11 4.46 -29.46 -28.87
CA THR A 11 3.42 -29.64 -27.85
C THR A 11 3.72 -28.75 -26.65
N ALA A 12 2.80 -27.83 -26.34
CA ALA A 12 2.93 -26.91 -25.21
C ALA A 12 3.05 -27.66 -23.89
N THR A 13 4.21 -27.54 -23.25
CA THR A 13 4.49 -28.15 -21.95
C THR A 13 3.72 -27.36 -20.88
N SER A 14 2.70 -27.99 -20.27
CA SER A 14 1.95 -27.40 -19.18
C SER A 14 2.85 -27.18 -17.97
N THR A 15 3.15 -25.93 -17.64
CA THR A 15 3.90 -25.60 -16.42
C THR A 15 3.09 -25.96 -15.17
N PRO A 16 3.67 -26.69 -14.20
CA PRO A 16 2.98 -27.05 -12.97
C PRO A 16 2.63 -25.81 -12.15
N VAL A 17 1.36 -25.69 -11.77
CA VAL A 17 0.87 -24.65 -10.86
C VAL A 17 1.31 -25.04 -9.45
N HIS A 18 2.39 -24.42 -8.96
CA HIS A 18 2.81 -24.60 -7.57
C HIS A 18 1.79 -23.94 -6.63
N PRO A 19 1.30 -24.67 -5.61
CA PRO A 19 0.44 -24.08 -4.58
C PRO A 19 1.21 -22.99 -3.84
N LEU A 20 0.60 -21.81 -3.72
CA LEU A 20 1.10 -20.68 -2.92
C LEU A 20 1.07 -21.07 -1.44
N LEU A 21 2.15 -21.69 -0.95
CA LEU A 21 2.38 -21.81 0.48
C LEU A 21 2.58 -20.39 1.04
N MET A 22 1.76 -20.02 2.04
CA MET A 22 1.88 -18.74 2.72
C MET A 22 3.16 -18.72 3.57
N GLY A 23 4.24 -18.25 2.96
CA GLY A 23 5.54 -18.12 3.63
C GLY A 23 5.57 -17.11 4.76
N ALA A 24 6.15 -17.52 5.88
CA ALA A 24 6.48 -16.61 6.98
C ALA A 24 7.78 -15.85 6.66
N ARG A 25 7.76 -14.52 6.80
CA ARG A 25 8.93 -13.65 6.58
C ARG A 25 9.27 -12.89 7.85
N ILE A 26 10.50 -13.04 8.32
CA ILE A 26 10.99 -12.34 9.50
C ILE A 26 11.96 -11.25 9.06
N LYS A 27 11.69 -10.01 9.47
CA LYS A 27 12.52 -8.85 9.13
C LYS A 27 13.07 -8.20 10.38
N ILE A 28 14.39 -8.21 10.51
CA ILE A 28 15.10 -7.53 11.59
C ILE A 28 15.81 -6.33 10.97
N THR A 29 15.53 -5.11 11.44
CA THR A 29 16.14 -3.89 10.89
C THR A 29 16.47 -2.92 12.00
N ARG A 30 17.69 -2.41 11.99
CA ARG A 30 18.14 -1.33 12.86
C ARG A 30 18.20 -0.04 12.05
N SER A 31 17.61 1.04 12.56
CA SER A 31 17.64 2.37 11.94
C SER A 31 18.48 3.33 12.76
N PHE A 32 19.29 4.12 12.08
CA PHE A 32 20.10 5.19 12.62
C PHE A 32 19.57 6.50 12.04
N ILE A 33 19.18 7.40 12.94
CA ILE A 33 18.66 8.70 12.58
C ILE A 33 19.80 9.72 12.71
N ILE A 34 20.12 10.41 11.62
CA ILE A 34 21.12 11.48 11.62
C ILE A 34 20.36 12.82 11.48
N GLY A 35 20.11 13.47 12.61
CA GLY A 35 19.58 14.83 12.69
C GLY A 35 20.67 15.78 13.17
N GLY A 36 20.85 16.90 12.46
CA GLY A 36 21.74 17.99 12.90
C GLY A 36 21.23 18.57 14.22
N GLY A 37 22.07 18.58 15.24
CA GLY A 37 21.72 18.94 16.63
C GLY A 37 21.08 20.32 16.79
N LYS A 38 20.39 20.57 17.91
CA LYS A 38 21.02 20.63 19.25
C LYS A 38 20.17 19.97 20.34
N GLY A 39 20.79 19.00 21.03
CA GLY A 39 20.50 18.66 22.42
C GLY A 39 19.44 17.58 22.65
N ALA A 40 19.88 16.34 22.88
CA ALA A 40 19.36 15.46 23.92
C ALA A 40 20.16 14.14 23.91
N GLU A 41 20.89 13.91 24.99
CA GLU A 41 21.36 12.60 25.39
C GLU A 41 20.18 11.65 25.60
N GLY A 42 20.42 10.35 25.38
CA GLY A 42 19.67 9.27 26.02
C GLY A 42 18.41 8.81 25.28
N GLY A 43 18.42 7.59 24.76
CA GLY A 43 17.22 6.99 24.19
C GLY A 43 17.40 5.53 23.83
N ASN A 44 17.26 4.69 24.85
CA ASN A 44 17.42 3.24 24.86
C ASN A 44 16.60 2.53 23.76
N GLY A 45 17.22 1.55 23.10
CA GLY A 45 16.57 0.69 22.11
C GLY A 45 15.67 -0.33 22.79
N GLY A 46 14.39 -0.01 22.92
CA GLY A 46 13.35 -0.94 23.38
C GLY A 46 12.83 -1.78 22.22
N ALA A 47 13.24 -3.04 22.16
CA ALA A 47 12.50 -4.08 21.45
C ALA A 47 11.29 -4.45 22.32
N SER A 48 10.08 -4.11 21.89
CA SER A 48 8.84 -4.56 22.54
C SER A 48 8.23 -5.69 21.71
N SER A 49 8.41 -6.92 22.20
CA SER A 49 7.61 -8.08 21.86
C SER A 49 6.56 -8.24 22.96
N ASP A 50 5.29 -7.97 22.68
CA ASP A 50 4.20 -8.34 23.58
C ASP A 50 3.22 -9.24 22.85
N ALA A 51 3.22 -10.49 23.32
CA ALA A 51 2.23 -11.51 23.06
C ALA A 51 1.16 -11.48 24.17
N GLU A 52 -0.08 -11.69 23.74
CA GLU A 52 -1.23 -12.32 24.41
C GLU A 52 -1.43 -12.18 25.94
N ALA A 53 -2.65 -11.75 26.31
CA ALA A 53 -3.48 -12.47 27.29
C ALA A 53 -4.96 -12.06 27.18
N GLU A 54 -5.81 -13.07 26.92
CA GLU A 54 -7.26 -13.05 27.02
C GLU A 54 -7.77 -12.93 28.46
N GLY A 55 -8.98 -12.39 28.63
CA GLY A 55 -9.79 -12.51 29.83
C GLY A 55 -11.22 -11.99 29.60
N PRO A 56 -12.27 -12.86 29.67
CA PRO A 56 -13.67 -12.48 29.45
C PRO A 56 -14.44 -12.34 30.80
N PRO A 57 -15.79 -12.28 30.84
CA PRO A 57 -16.56 -11.05 31.03
C PRO A 57 -17.37 -11.01 32.34
N ALA A 58 -17.81 -9.82 32.77
CA ALA A 58 -18.79 -9.68 33.84
C ALA A 58 -20.12 -9.15 33.30
N VAL A 59 -21.13 -10.01 33.43
CA VAL A 59 -22.55 -9.79 33.17
C VAL A 59 -23.18 -9.21 34.43
N THR A 60 -24.00 -8.16 34.31
CA THR A 60 -25.20 -8.00 35.16
C THR A 60 -26.31 -7.30 34.37
N ALA A 61 -27.46 -7.95 34.41
CA ALA A 61 -28.71 -7.61 33.74
C ALA A 61 -29.66 -6.84 34.68
N ALA A 62 -30.87 -6.61 34.16
CA ALA A 62 -32.05 -5.93 34.73
C ALA A 62 -31.98 -4.40 34.67
N GLY A 63 -32.89 -3.68 34.02
CA GLY A 63 -34.19 -4.04 33.45
C GLY A 63 -35.13 -2.88 33.77
N ASP A 64 -35.68 -2.22 32.75
CA ASP A 64 -37.05 -1.72 32.81
C ASP A 64 -37.52 -1.25 31.44
N ALA A 65 -38.70 -1.75 31.08
CA ALA A 65 -39.41 -1.46 29.86
C ALA A 65 -40.12 -0.11 29.98
N ALA A 66 -39.78 0.83 29.10
CA ALA A 66 -40.64 1.96 28.80
C ALA A 66 -40.77 2.09 27.28
N VAL A 67 -41.93 1.69 26.79
CA VAL A 67 -42.43 1.95 25.44
C VAL A 67 -42.44 3.45 25.20
N ALA A 68 -41.56 3.94 24.33
CA ALA A 68 -41.56 5.32 23.86
C ALA A 68 -41.42 5.33 22.33
N ALA A 69 -42.43 5.93 21.68
CA ALA A 69 -42.54 6.10 20.24
C ALA A 69 -41.29 6.71 19.58
N PRO A 70 -41.00 6.41 18.30
CA PRO A 70 -39.86 6.97 17.60
C PRO A 70 -40.05 8.47 17.36
N ARG A 71 -39.40 9.30 18.19
CA ARG A 71 -39.25 10.73 17.92
C ARG A 71 -38.14 10.92 16.88
N PRO A 72 -38.39 11.60 15.74
CA PRO A 72 -37.34 11.94 14.79
C PRO A 72 -36.43 13.03 15.40
N HIS A 73 -35.33 12.63 16.03
CA HIS A 73 -34.31 13.57 16.47
C HIS A 73 -33.45 14.00 15.28
N ALA A 74 -33.95 14.95 14.51
CA ALA A 74 -33.13 15.85 13.71
C ALA A 74 -32.38 16.80 14.64
N SER A 75 -31.32 16.30 15.30
CA SER A 75 -30.34 17.16 15.98
C SER A 75 -29.17 17.43 15.04
N TRP A 76 -29.39 18.38 14.13
CA TRP A 76 -28.30 19.16 13.53
C TRP A 76 -27.61 19.94 14.65
N ARG A 77 -26.74 19.27 15.41
CA ARG A 77 -25.79 19.95 16.30
C ARG A 77 -24.77 20.65 15.44
N ARG A 78 -25.09 21.90 15.12
CA ARG A 78 -24.20 22.91 14.57
C ARG A 78 -23.16 23.26 15.65
N GLY A 79 -22.15 22.41 15.80
CA GLY A 79 -20.98 22.66 16.64
C GLY A 79 -20.06 23.70 16.00
N ARG A 80 -20.45 24.98 16.07
CA ARG A 80 -19.47 26.08 16.02
C ARG A 80 -18.82 26.15 17.39
N GLY A 81 -17.49 26.07 17.44
CA GLY A 81 -16.76 26.43 18.66
C GLY A 81 -15.54 25.58 19.01
N ALA A 82 -14.75 25.15 18.03
CA ALA A 82 -13.34 24.88 18.25
C ALA A 82 -12.59 24.96 16.92
N LEU A 83 -12.23 26.17 16.50
CA LEU A 83 -11.07 26.39 15.63
C LEU A 83 -9.80 26.07 16.46
N ARG A 84 -9.69 24.81 16.89
CA ARG A 84 -8.57 24.30 17.67
C ARG A 84 -7.70 23.49 16.73
N GLY A 85 -6.77 24.21 16.09
CA GLY A 85 -5.64 23.65 15.34
C GLY A 85 -6.03 22.91 14.08
N SER A 86 -5.91 23.57 12.93
CA SER A 86 -5.68 22.89 11.66
C SER A 86 -4.66 21.75 11.86
N PRO A 87 -5.02 20.47 11.66
CA PRO A 87 -4.06 19.36 11.77
C PRO A 87 -3.07 19.35 10.60
N LEU A 88 -3.21 20.26 9.63
CA LEU A 88 -2.26 20.49 8.54
C LEU A 88 -1.07 21.36 8.97
N ALA A 89 -1.15 22.02 10.12
CA ALA A 89 -0.02 22.68 10.77
C ALA A 89 0.61 21.81 11.86
N ARG A 90 0.49 20.47 11.75
CA ARG A 90 1.35 19.56 12.51
C ARG A 90 2.76 19.75 12.01
N SER A 91 3.44 20.69 12.67
CA SER A 91 4.83 20.63 13.04
C SER A 91 5.70 19.97 11.97
N PHE A 92 6.37 20.79 11.19
CA PHE A 92 7.70 20.46 10.65
C PHE A 92 8.71 20.19 11.80
N ALA A 93 8.28 19.60 12.93
CA ALA A 93 9.13 18.92 13.89
C ALA A 93 10.07 18.09 13.06
N GLU A 94 11.33 18.46 13.19
CA GLU A 94 12.41 18.25 12.25
C GLU A 94 12.50 16.76 11.92
N LYS A 95 11.78 16.34 10.89
CA LYS A 95 11.96 15.00 10.34
C LYS A 95 13.43 14.91 10.00
N PRO A 96 14.13 13.88 10.51
CA PRO A 96 15.56 13.78 10.28
C PRO A 96 15.83 13.82 8.80
N LEU A 97 16.82 14.64 8.43
CA LEU A 97 17.20 14.82 7.03
C LEU A 97 17.62 13.48 6.41
N LEU A 98 18.21 12.59 7.23
CA LEU A 98 18.73 11.31 6.81
C LEU A 98 18.38 10.18 7.82
N ASP A 99 17.75 9.12 7.33
CA ASP A 99 17.51 7.85 8.05
C ASP A 99 18.26 6.72 7.32
N LEU A 100 19.23 6.11 8.00
CA LEU A 100 20.02 4.99 7.53
C LEU A 100 19.53 3.71 8.22
N GLY A 101 19.01 2.75 7.46
CA GLY A 101 18.59 1.45 7.98
C GLY A 101 19.46 0.32 7.45
N VAL A 102 19.98 -0.52 8.33
CA VAL A 102 20.69 -1.76 7.97
C VAL A 102 20.04 -2.92 8.70
N GLY A 103 19.85 -4.04 8.01
CA GLY A 103 19.19 -5.21 8.56
C GLY A 103 19.32 -6.42 7.66
N ILE A 104 18.66 -7.49 8.08
CA ILE A 104 18.58 -8.75 7.36
C ILE A 104 17.11 -9.18 7.29
N ASN A 105 16.73 -9.73 6.15
CA ASN A 105 15.43 -10.31 5.92
C ASN A 105 15.63 -11.82 5.77
N LEU A 106 15.01 -12.61 6.65
CA LEU A 106 15.06 -14.07 6.62
C LEU A 106 13.80 -14.56 5.90
N ASP A 107 13.99 -15.09 4.70
CA ASP A 107 12.94 -15.79 3.96
C ASP A 107 13.04 -17.28 4.33
N VAL A 108 12.15 -17.73 5.24
CA VAL A 108 12.20 -19.08 5.83
C VAL A 108 11.93 -20.15 4.78
N ASP A 109 11.04 -19.86 3.83
CA ASP A 109 10.65 -20.79 2.76
C ASP A 109 11.80 -21.05 1.80
N GLN A 110 12.49 -19.98 1.40
CA GLN A 110 13.62 -20.06 0.48
C GLN A 110 14.93 -20.41 1.20
N GLN A 111 14.91 -20.42 2.53
CA GLN A 111 16.10 -20.52 3.37
C GLN A 111 17.17 -19.48 2.99
N GLN A 112 16.75 -18.29 2.56
CA GLN A 112 17.63 -17.23 2.07
C GLN A 112 17.69 -16.07 3.05
N ILE A 113 18.92 -15.68 3.38
CA ILE A 113 19.22 -14.46 4.14
C ILE A 113 19.45 -13.33 3.14
N GLN A 114 18.58 -12.33 3.14
CA GLN A 114 18.71 -11.17 2.26
C GLN A 114 19.15 -9.96 3.08
N PRO A 115 20.35 -9.41 2.85
CA PRO A 115 20.73 -8.15 3.48
C PRO A 115 19.83 -7.02 2.98
N VAL A 116 19.49 -6.10 3.88
CA VAL A 116 18.68 -4.93 3.58
C VAL A 116 19.40 -3.70 4.11
N ALA A 117 19.93 -2.89 3.20
CA ALA A 117 20.39 -1.54 3.51
C ALA A 117 19.47 -0.52 2.82
N ARG A 118 19.09 0.53 3.53
CA ARG A 118 18.27 1.63 3.01
C ARG A 118 18.76 2.98 3.52
N ILE A 119 18.66 3.98 2.66
CA ILE A 119 18.94 5.37 2.95
C ILE A 119 17.68 6.14 2.60
N LYS A 120 17.07 6.82 3.57
CA LYS A 120 15.92 7.71 3.35
C LYS A 120 16.35 9.14 3.59
N ILE A 121 16.16 9.99 2.60
CA ILE A 121 16.39 11.42 2.67
C ILE A 121 15.02 12.08 2.79
N LYS A 122 14.66 12.48 4.01
CA LYS A 122 13.33 13.01 4.34
C LYS A 122 12.21 12.06 3.86
N ASP A 123 11.14 12.62 3.32
CA ASP A 123 10.03 11.89 2.69
C ASP A 123 10.18 11.81 1.16
N LEU A 124 11.28 12.34 0.60
CA LEU A 124 11.42 12.56 -0.84
C LEU A 124 12.09 11.38 -1.53
N VAL A 125 13.22 10.92 -1.01
CA VAL A 125 14.07 9.94 -1.67
C VAL A 125 14.35 8.79 -0.71
N SER A 126 14.18 7.56 -1.18
CA SER A 126 14.53 6.35 -0.47
C SER A 126 15.32 5.45 -1.39
N ILE A 127 16.60 5.26 -1.11
CA ILE A 127 17.48 4.33 -1.81
C ILE A 127 17.54 3.04 -1.00
N LYS A 128 17.13 1.92 -1.58
CA LYS A 128 17.36 0.59 -1.02
C LYS A 128 18.56 0.00 -1.73
N ALA A 129 19.64 -0.35 -1.05
CA ALA A 129 20.86 -0.83 -1.70
C ALA A 129 20.80 -2.34 -2.03
N ALA A 130 20.13 -3.14 -1.19
CA ALA A 130 20.11 -4.59 -1.32
C ALA A 130 18.67 -5.18 -1.25
N PRO A 131 18.39 -6.30 -1.94
CA PRO A 131 19.32 -7.09 -2.78
C PRO A 131 19.52 -6.51 -4.18
N LEU A 132 18.48 -5.95 -4.79
CA LEU A 132 18.55 -5.24 -6.07
C LEU A 132 18.38 -3.77 -5.76
N GLY A 133 19.43 -2.98 -5.92
CA GLY A 133 19.41 -1.55 -5.66
C GLY A 133 18.17 -0.88 -6.27
N LEU A 134 17.41 -0.12 -5.48
CA LEU A 134 16.14 0.49 -5.89
C LEU A 134 16.05 1.91 -5.36
N LEU A 135 16.02 2.87 -6.27
CA LEU A 135 15.73 4.27 -5.99
C LEU A 135 14.21 4.47 -5.98
N LYS A 136 13.68 5.02 -4.90
CA LYS A 136 12.29 5.44 -4.79
C LYS A 136 12.24 6.93 -4.55
N ILE A 137 11.57 7.66 -5.44
CA ILE A 137 11.27 9.08 -5.28
C ILE A 137 9.78 9.19 -5.02
N SER A 138 9.36 9.88 -3.97
CA SER A 138 7.95 10.06 -3.63
C SER A 138 7.68 11.50 -3.22
N ARG A 139 6.62 12.08 -3.76
CA ARG A 139 6.13 13.40 -3.36
C ARG A 139 4.62 13.36 -3.19
N SER A 140 4.14 13.93 -2.11
CA SER A 140 2.71 14.17 -1.90
C SER A 140 2.45 15.68 -1.95
N ILE A 141 1.50 16.09 -2.78
CA ILE A 141 1.09 17.47 -3.01
C ILE A 141 -0.37 17.56 -2.57
N PRO A 142 -0.68 18.32 -1.50
CA PRO A 142 -2.06 18.52 -1.08
C PRO A 142 -2.78 19.40 -2.12
N LEU A 143 -3.93 18.95 -2.61
CA LEU A 143 -4.81 19.64 -3.56
C LEU A 143 -6.17 19.99 -2.91
N GLY A 144 -6.19 20.22 -1.59
CA GLY A 144 -7.41 20.47 -0.81
C GLY A 144 -7.96 19.18 -0.19
N PRO A 145 -9.16 18.69 -0.57
CA PRO A 145 -9.75 17.46 -0.02
C PRO A 145 -9.09 16.17 -0.53
N VAL A 146 -8.20 16.30 -1.52
CA VAL A 146 -7.46 15.22 -2.17
C VAL A 146 -5.96 15.54 -2.12
N ALA A 147 -5.11 14.52 -2.07
CA ALA A 147 -3.66 14.63 -2.17
C ALA A 147 -3.16 13.90 -3.41
N LEU A 148 -2.41 14.60 -4.26
CA LEU A 148 -1.71 14.01 -5.39
C LEU A 148 -0.39 13.42 -4.91
N LYS A 149 -0.24 12.10 -5.04
CA LYS A 149 0.97 11.38 -4.67
C LYS A 149 1.66 10.84 -5.92
N VAL A 150 2.83 11.38 -6.22
CA VAL A 150 3.69 10.93 -7.31
C VAL A 150 4.79 10.06 -6.72
N ARG A 151 4.92 8.83 -7.21
CA ARG A 151 5.96 7.88 -6.81
C ARG A 151 6.66 7.35 -8.05
N TYR A 152 7.97 7.48 -8.07
CA TYR A 152 8.81 6.93 -9.12
C TYR A 152 9.75 5.89 -8.51
N GLU A 153 9.81 4.70 -9.13
CA GLU A 153 10.68 3.60 -8.73
C GLU A 153 11.63 3.26 -9.87
N LEU A 154 12.94 3.30 -9.59
CA LEU A 154 14.00 3.01 -10.55
C LEU A 154 14.95 1.99 -9.96
N PRO A 155 15.00 0.75 -10.49
CA PRO A 155 16.06 -0.18 -10.16
C PRO A 155 17.41 0.42 -10.57
N LEU A 156 18.34 0.53 -9.64
CA LEU A 156 19.66 1.15 -9.85
C LEU A 156 20.47 0.44 -10.93
N ALA A 157 20.25 -0.86 -11.13
CA ALA A 157 20.82 -1.63 -12.24
C ALA A 157 20.45 -1.06 -13.62
N HIS A 158 19.32 -0.35 -13.74
CA HIS A 158 18.80 0.22 -14.98
C HIS A 158 18.85 1.76 -14.96
N ALA A 159 19.72 2.37 -14.15
CA ALA A 159 19.78 3.83 -14.02
C ALA A 159 20.05 4.57 -15.34
N ARG A 160 20.67 3.89 -16.32
CA ARG A 160 20.93 4.43 -17.67
C ARG A 160 19.69 4.47 -18.56
N HIS A 161 18.69 3.62 -18.30
CA HIS A 161 17.45 3.49 -19.07
C HIS A 161 16.26 3.86 -18.19
N PHE A 162 16.30 5.05 -17.59
CA PHE A 162 15.35 5.45 -16.55
C PHE A 162 13.90 5.60 -17.05
N TRP A 163 13.70 5.70 -18.36
CA TRP A 163 12.38 5.76 -19.00
C TRP A 163 11.86 4.38 -19.43
N GLU A 164 12.69 3.34 -19.44
CA GLU A 164 12.30 2.00 -19.85
C GLU A 164 11.91 1.12 -18.66
N PRO A 165 11.02 0.13 -18.85
CA PRO A 165 10.84 -0.94 -17.88
C PRO A 165 12.20 -1.54 -17.52
N PRO A 166 12.52 -1.74 -16.23
CA PRO A 166 11.61 -1.88 -15.09
C PRO A 166 11.30 -0.60 -14.29
N ALA A 167 11.65 0.60 -14.77
CA ALA A 167 11.28 1.84 -14.09
C ALA A 167 9.76 2.05 -14.07
N ARG A 168 9.22 2.60 -12.98
CA ARG A 168 7.77 2.75 -12.79
C ARG A 168 7.43 4.12 -12.25
N LEU A 169 6.64 4.88 -13.00
CA LEU A 169 5.96 6.07 -12.51
C LEU A 169 4.54 5.70 -12.07
N MET A 170 4.21 6.02 -10.83
CA MET A 170 2.89 5.83 -10.25
C MET A 170 2.36 7.18 -9.79
N VAL A 171 1.13 7.49 -10.16
CA VAL A 171 0.43 8.71 -9.74
C VAL A 171 -0.84 8.30 -9.03
N ARG A 172 -1.06 8.79 -7.82
CA ARG A 172 -2.25 8.48 -7.02
C ARG A 172 -2.95 9.75 -6.59
N LEU A 173 -4.27 9.72 -6.58
CA LEU A 173 -5.13 10.75 -6.01
C LEU A 173 -5.78 10.18 -4.76
N ASP A 174 -5.15 10.42 -3.60
CA ASP A 174 -5.63 9.96 -2.30
C ASP A 174 -6.70 10.93 -1.79
N ASN A 175 -7.89 10.47 -1.42
CA ASN A 175 -8.95 11.31 -0.84
C ASN A 175 -9.12 11.02 0.67
N ALA A 176 -9.91 11.82 1.38
CA ALA A 176 -10.13 11.61 2.82
C ALA A 176 -10.86 10.29 3.16
N VAL A 177 -11.54 9.67 2.19
CA VAL A 177 -12.40 8.49 2.37
C VAL A 177 -11.67 7.19 1.97
N GLY A 178 -10.57 7.27 1.21
CA GLY A 178 -9.88 6.11 0.65
C GLY A 178 -8.75 6.46 -0.32
N SER A 179 -8.30 5.45 -1.05
CA SER A 179 -7.11 5.53 -1.91
C SER A 179 -7.37 6.21 -3.25
N GLY A 180 -8.64 6.32 -3.68
CA GLY A 180 -9.05 6.99 -4.91
C GLY A 180 -8.52 6.32 -6.18
N VAL A 181 -8.01 7.14 -7.11
CA VAL A 181 -7.59 6.72 -8.46
C VAL A 181 -6.08 6.60 -8.53
N HIS A 182 -5.56 5.46 -8.98
CA HIS A 182 -4.13 5.19 -9.13
C HIS A 182 -3.80 4.93 -10.60
N LEU A 183 -3.00 5.79 -11.20
CA LEU A 183 -2.38 5.53 -12.48
C LEU A 183 -1.07 4.78 -12.25
N THR A 184 -0.97 3.60 -12.84
CA THR A 184 0.24 2.77 -12.83
C THR A 184 0.71 2.54 -14.27
N PRO A 185 1.95 2.08 -14.50
CA PRO A 185 2.39 1.70 -15.85
C PRO A 185 1.56 0.58 -16.46
N GLY A 186 0.85 -0.21 -15.63
CA GLY A 186 0.00 -1.30 -16.09
C GLY A 186 -1.43 -0.88 -16.40
N GLY A 187 -1.86 0.33 -16.04
CA GLY A 187 -3.24 0.74 -16.19
C GLY A 187 -3.75 1.69 -15.11
N LEU A 188 -5.06 1.86 -15.10
CA LEU A 188 -5.80 2.67 -14.13
C LEU A 188 -6.42 1.77 -13.07
N GLU A 189 -6.01 1.91 -11.80
CA GLU A 189 -6.64 1.22 -10.67
C GLU A 189 -7.55 2.19 -9.92
N LEU A 190 -8.73 1.70 -9.54
CA LEU A 190 -9.74 2.39 -8.75
C LEU A 190 -9.86 1.61 -7.44
N ASP A 191 -9.55 2.24 -6.31
CA ASP A 191 -9.71 1.64 -4.98
C ASP A 191 -10.55 2.58 -4.12
N GLU A 192 -11.86 2.41 -4.24
CA GLU A 192 -12.85 3.27 -3.62
C GLU A 192 -13.64 2.53 -2.53
N GLN A 193 -13.92 3.23 -1.44
CA GLN A 193 -14.92 2.76 -0.48
C GLN A 193 -16.29 3.08 -1.07
N VAL A 194 -16.82 2.13 -1.85
CA VAL A 194 -17.92 2.36 -2.78
C VAL A 194 -19.21 2.77 -2.07
N LEU A 195 -19.61 2.14 -0.96
CA LEU A 195 -20.91 2.44 -0.34
C LEU A 195 -20.90 2.22 1.19
N ARG A 196 -21.56 3.11 1.93
CA ARG A 196 -21.96 2.86 3.32
C ARG A 196 -23.48 2.73 3.36
N PHE A 197 -23.96 1.58 3.82
CA PHE A 197 -25.38 1.33 4.02
C PHE A 197 -25.70 1.57 5.51
N GLY A 198 -26.12 2.79 5.82
CA GLY A 198 -26.29 3.22 7.21
C GLY A 198 -24.97 3.29 7.99
N SER A 199 -25.04 3.05 9.30
CA SER A 199 -23.87 2.99 10.20
C SER A 199 -23.29 1.58 10.35
N ALA A 200 -24.07 0.55 10.00
CA ALA A 200 -23.74 -0.84 10.30
C ALA A 200 -22.93 -1.52 9.20
N VAL A 201 -23.04 -1.09 7.93
CA VAL A 201 -22.46 -1.84 6.80
C VAL A 201 -21.67 -0.93 5.86
N SER A 202 -20.48 -1.37 5.47
CA SER A 202 -19.65 -0.71 4.46
C SER A 202 -19.16 -1.69 3.41
N LEU A 203 -19.30 -1.31 2.14
CA LEU A 203 -18.81 -2.04 0.98
C LEU A 203 -17.60 -1.28 0.39
N ARG A 204 -16.52 -2.02 0.13
CA ARG A 204 -15.35 -1.53 -0.59
C ARG A 204 -15.14 -2.41 -1.81
N ALA A 205 -14.96 -1.79 -2.96
CA ALA A 205 -14.59 -2.48 -4.19
C ALA A 205 -13.35 -1.81 -4.78
N SER A 206 -12.45 -2.62 -5.32
CA SER A 206 -11.32 -2.13 -6.09
C SER A 206 -11.22 -2.89 -7.40
N GLY A 207 -11.09 -2.15 -8.51
CA GLY A 207 -10.93 -2.70 -9.84
C GLY A 207 -9.83 -1.96 -10.60
N ALA A 208 -9.37 -2.55 -11.69
CA ALA A 208 -8.36 -1.98 -12.56
C ALA A 208 -8.75 -2.14 -14.03
N VAL A 209 -8.41 -1.11 -14.81
CA VAL A 209 -8.41 -1.13 -16.27
C VAL A 209 -6.96 -1.28 -16.69
N LEU A 210 -6.58 -2.47 -17.14
CA LEU A 210 -5.22 -2.76 -17.55
C LEU A 210 -5.01 -2.39 -19.02
N PHE A 211 -3.89 -1.72 -19.29
CA PHE A 211 -3.44 -1.40 -20.63
C PHE A 211 -2.53 -2.50 -21.18
N PRO A 212 -2.56 -2.73 -22.51
CA PRO A 212 -1.68 -3.68 -23.16
C PRO A 212 -0.23 -3.20 -23.04
N ARG A 213 0.69 -4.14 -22.78
CA ARG A 213 2.10 -3.82 -22.53
C ARG A 213 2.91 -3.62 -23.80
N GLN A 214 2.39 -4.11 -24.92
CA GLN A 214 3.04 -4.07 -26.21
C GLN A 214 2.10 -3.44 -27.23
N LEU A 215 2.68 -2.61 -28.08
CA LEU A 215 2.03 -2.06 -29.26
C LEU A 215 2.93 -2.38 -30.45
N PRO A 216 2.40 -2.85 -31.60
CA PRO A 216 0.98 -3.13 -31.87
C PRO A 216 0.43 -4.32 -31.05
N LEU A 217 -0.90 -4.40 -30.93
CA LEU A 217 -1.57 -5.51 -30.24
C LEU A 217 -1.39 -6.82 -31.01
N GLU A 218 -1.23 -7.93 -30.29
CA GLU A 218 -1.25 -9.26 -30.90
C GLU A 218 -2.68 -9.62 -31.35
N GLU A 219 -2.77 -10.40 -32.43
CA GLU A 219 -4.06 -10.81 -32.99
C GLU A 219 -4.86 -11.63 -31.97
N GLY A 220 -6.03 -11.12 -31.57
CA GLY A 220 -6.89 -11.74 -30.55
C GLY A 220 -6.69 -11.21 -29.13
N GLU A 221 -5.72 -10.33 -28.87
CA GLU A 221 -5.58 -9.70 -27.56
C GLU A 221 -6.62 -8.57 -27.37
N PRO A 222 -7.40 -8.55 -26.27
CA PRO A 222 -8.33 -7.47 -26.01
C PRO A 222 -7.58 -6.15 -25.72
N PRO A 223 -8.05 -5.01 -26.24
CA PRO A 223 -7.36 -3.72 -26.11
C PRO A 223 -7.33 -3.19 -24.66
N LEU A 224 -8.28 -3.64 -23.83
CA LEU A 224 -8.36 -3.30 -22.41
C LEU A 224 -8.81 -4.53 -21.64
N ARG A 225 -8.23 -4.76 -20.46
CA ARG A 225 -8.69 -5.82 -19.55
C ARG A 225 -9.22 -5.19 -18.27
N LEU A 226 -10.46 -5.52 -17.93
CA LEU A 226 -11.07 -5.13 -16.65
C LEU A 226 -10.76 -6.23 -15.62
N GLN A 227 -10.18 -5.86 -14.50
CA GLN A 227 -9.86 -6.78 -13.41
C GLN A 227 -10.45 -6.27 -12.10
N LEU A 228 -11.28 -7.07 -11.44
CA LEU A 228 -11.74 -6.79 -10.09
C LEU A 228 -10.76 -7.44 -9.10
N HIS A 229 -10.10 -6.64 -8.26
CA HIS A 229 -9.09 -7.13 -7.31
C HIS A 229 -9.67 -7.47 -5.95
N ARG A 230 -10.60 -6.65 -5.46
CA ARG A 230 -11.15 -6.80 -4.12
C ARG A 230 -12.59 -6.38 -4.10
N LEU A 231 -13.41 -7.21 -3.46
CA LEU A 231 -14.75 -6.86 -3.02
C LEU A 231 -14.83 -7.26 -1.56
N SER A 232 -15.00 -6.31 -0.65
CA SER A 232 -15.10 -6.59 0.79
C SER A 232 -16.27 -5.87 1.40
N LEU A 233 -17.09 -6.64 2.11
CA LEU A 233 -18.18 -6.15 2.94
C LEU A 233 -17.73 -6.19 4.40
N ARG A 234 -17.83 -5.07 5.10
CA ARG A 234 -17.59 -4.97 6.54
C ARG A 234 -18.88 -4.56 7.22
N SER A 235 -19.39 -5.43 8.09
CA SER A 235 -20.48 -5.13 9.00
C SER A 235 -19.94 -4.87 10.42
N ILE A 236 -20.62 -3.98 11.14
CA ILE A 236 -20.41 -3.67 12.55
C ILE A 236 -21.70 -4.10 13.24
N TRP A 237 -21.60 -5.09 14.13
CA TRP A 237 -22.70 -5.61 14.94
C TRP A 237 -22.48 -5.20 16.39
#